data_AF-A0A6J8A7W0-F1
#
_entry.id   AF-A0A6J8A7W0-F1
#
_cell.length_a   1.000
_cell.length_b   1.000
_cell.length_c   1.000
_cell.angle_alpha   90.00
_cell.angle_beta   90.00
_cell.angle_gamma   90.00
#
_symmetry.space_group_name_H-M   'P 1'
#
loop_
_entity.id
_entity.type
_entity.pdbx_description
1 polymer ?
#
loop_
_entity_poly.entity_id
_entity_poly.type
_entity_poly.pdbx_seq_one_letter_code
_entity_poly.pdbx_strand_id
1 'polypeptide(L)'
;MVILPLSIVGGHMTVQASNAEEDIHRLNYGVLFQKQPSLYLSREYWLHTFEVELPSNISIQSIPSCTSAVSTCYLFNSIIFHVNVLKENTMTFTHRTLMEIFDMVPETDLNLQKRKSRALLPFIGSLIKSFFGTATMDYVNLLANHINKLVKRDRQMSHALEQHGSHISSFMKVVNHRFDMLKEGMQLNHELINQLLSSGKNFEILMTNMSMVAFKQISKANEIQVQLVNTLSSIQSRINGKITPHLIPEHVLKKTINGIFNILQKDYPQFHLFQNKPSMYYQNAKFFFKRHHSRLYITMKFPISSFSSALTLYKILSFPHPISQKNITKATHILDLPNYIAITTNRRNFKTFNYETLYNCDVERFLPELTKPNIFELSPASILLTNAKEKIAKSAKKDEIIFQNLAESLLDGQITLDSNWPDTNGYIGIASITIGGISFIVCLFKHKSHNTTIMLEITSGGSRATIPVTSFPLCPSYWDIQPQVTIQNVQICNFPFGKLSVEWPGFKVINKLTKQSLIVKTCFKVGLFNYFKARRIINQPYCAYILIVHQGLATPLQENQEPSIPKITQYHEFQNNLYPNLEPYL
;
A
#
# COMPACT_ATOMS: atom_id res chain seq x y z
N MET A 1 9.55 -27.48 36.69
CA MET A 1 8.41 -27.66 35.77
C MET A 1 7.16 -27.67 36.62
N VAL A 2 6.49 -26.52 36.74
CA VAL A 2 5.25 -26.37 37.54
C VAL A 2 4.10 -26.35 36.55
N ILE A 3 3.22 -27.33 36.65
CA ILE A 3 1.99 -27.43 35.85
C ILE A 3 0.97 -26.49 36.52
N LEU A 4 0.66 -25.37 35.87
CA LEU A 4 -0.41 -24.44 36.28
C LEU A 4 -1.68 -24.71 35.46
N PRO A 5 -2.89 -24.47 36.04
CA PRO A 5 -4.16 -24.78 35.41
C PRO A 5 -4.46 -23.84 34.24
N LEU A 6 -5.03 -24.41 33.17
CA LEU A 6 -5.51 -23.69 31.99
C LEU A 6 -6.51 -22.59 32.39
N SER A 7 -6.09 -21.34 32.31
CA SER A 7 -6.98 -20.18 32.24
C SER A 7 -7.16 -19.81 30.76
N ILE A 8 -8.41 -19.68 30.31
CA ILE A 8 -8.76 -19.33 28.92
C ILE A 8 -8.42 -17.85 28.69
N VAL A 9 -7.23 -17.59 28.15
CA VAL A 9 -6.85 -16.28 27.62
C VAL A 9 -7.11 -16.30 26.10
N GLY A 10 -7.82 -15.30 25.59
CA GLY A 10 -8.21 -15.20 24.18
C GLY A 10 -6.98 -15.26 23.25
N GLY A 11 -6.92 -16.29 22.42
CA GLY A 11 -5.88 -16.46 21.39
C GLY A 11 -6.34 -15.83 20.07
N HIS A 12 -5.42 -15.25 19.29
CA HIS A 12 -5.76 -14.77 17.95
C HIS A 12 -5.72 -15.90 16.93
N MET A 13 -6.61 -15.85 15.95
CA MET A 13 -6.67 -16.81 14.85
C MET A 13 -6.68 -16.05 13.53
N THR A 14 -5.81 -16.44 12.61
CA THR A 14 -5.74 -15.86 11.26
C THR A 14 -6.30 -16.85 10.26
N VAL A 15 -7.28 -16.39 9.48
CA VAL A 15 -7.98 -17.17 8.45
C VAL A 15 -7.37 -16.84 7.08
N GLN A 16 -7.06 -17.86 6.29
CA GLN A 16 -6.49 -17.69 4.94
C GLN A 16 -7.35 -18.48 3.94
N ALA A 17 -7.89 -17.81 2.92
CA ALA A 17 -8.71 -18.43 1.90
C ALA A 17 -7.85 -19.25 0.92
N SER A 18 -8.12 -20.55 0.78
CA SER A 18 -7.52 -21.45 -0.20
C SER A 18 -8.61 -22.03 -1.10
N ASN A 19 -8.30 -22.28 -2.38
CA ASN A 19 -9.22 -22.82 -3.40
C ASN A 19 -10.18 -23.88 -2.84
N ALA A 20 -11.47 -23.70 -3.13
CA ALA A 20 -12.56 -24.49 -2.58
C ALA A 20 -12.39 -25.96 -2.98
N GLU A 21 -12.12 -26.81 -1.99
CA GLU A 21 -12.46 -28.23 -2.15
C GLU A 21 -13.98 -28.32 -1.97
N GLU A 22 -14.57 -29.36 -2.55
CA GLU A 22 -16.02 -29.57 -2.55
C GLU A 22 -16.60 -29.69 -1.13
N ASP A 23 -17.83 -29.17 -0.99
CA ASP A 23 -18.66 -29.38 0.19
C ASP A 23 -18.87 -30.89 0.41
N ILE A 24 -18.86 -31.34 1.68
CA ILE A 24 -19.07 -32.75 1.99
C ILE A 24 -20.55 -32.99 2.22
N HIS A 25 -21.16 -33.70 1.28
CA HIS A 25 -22.56 -34.09 1.35
C HIS A 25 -22.73 -35.39 2.14
N ARG A 26 -23.54 -35.34 3.21
CA ARG A 26 -23.99 -36.50 3.99
C ARG A 26 -25.52 -36.49 4.05
N LEU A 27 -26.14 -36.35 2.88
CA LEU A 27 -27.59 -36.17 2.73
C LEU A 27 -28.42 -37.32 3.31
N ASN A 28 -27.89 -38.55 3.32
CA ASN A 28 -28.53 -39.72 3.95
C ASN A 28 -28.69 -39.57 5.47
N TYR A 29 -27.93 -38.65 6.08
CA TYR A 29 -28.03 -38.31 7.50
C TYR A 29 -28.65 -36.92 7.72
N GLY A 30 -29.08 -36.25 6.64
CA GLY A 30 -29.58 -34.88 6.70
C GLY A 30 -28.50 -33.84 7.01
N VAL A 31 -27.21 -34.12 6.77
CA VAL A 31 -26.12 -33.18 7.11
C VAL A 31 -25.34 -32.74 5.88
N LEU A 32 -25.03 -31.44 5.80
CA LEU A 32 -24.14 -30.83 4.82
C LEU A 32 -22.99 -30.11 5.55
N PHE A 33 -21.76 -30.43 5.17
CA PHE A 33 -20.56 -29.74 5.65
C PHE A 33 -20.11 -28.76 4.58
N GLN A 34 -20.49 -27.50 4.74
CA GLN A 34 -20.12 -26.43 3.82
C GLN A 34 -18.69 -25.97 4.14
N LYS A 35 -17.76 -26.11 3.20
CA LYS A 35 -16.36 -25.73 3.42
C LYS A 35 -16.26 -24.22 3.65
N GLN A 36 -15.48 -23.84 4.64
CA GLN A 36 -15.13 -22.47 4.99
C GLN A 36 -13.62 -22.27 4.81
N PRO A 37 -13.13 -21.01 4.79
CA PRO A 37 -11.70 -20.74 4.75
C PRO A 37 -10.93 -21.47 5.86
N SER A 38 -9.74 -21.94 5.51
CA SER A 38 -8.90 -22.70 6.42
C SER A 38 -8.50 -21.86 7.64
N LEU A 39 -8.52 -22.52 8.79
CA LEU A 39 -8.35 -21.93 10.10
C LEU A 39 -7.02 -22.41 10.68
N TYR A 40 -6.31 -21.51 11.34
CA TYR A 40 -5.10 -21.88 12.05
C TYR A 40 -5.19 -21.45 13.50
N LEU A 41 -4.92 -22.40 14.38
CA LEU A 41 -4.95 -22.20 15.82
C LEU A 41 -3.56 -21.77 16.30
N SER A 42 -3.29 -20.46 16.37
CA SER A 42 -2.07 -19.94 17.01
C SER A 42 -2.43 -19.29 18.34
N ARG A 43 -2.23 -20.02 19.45
CA ARG A 43 -2.31 -19.39 20.78
C ARG A 43 -1.00 -18.72 21.17
N GLU A 44 0.09 -19.10 20.50
CA GLU A 44 1.44 -18.76 20.89
C GLU A 44 2.17 -18.02 19.77
N TYR A 45 3.18 -17.26 20.17
CA TYR A 45 3.98 -16.46 19.26
C TYR A 45 5.45 -16.63 19.59
N TRP A 46 6.24 -16.76 18.54
CA TRP A 46 7.65 -16.47 18.59
C TRP A 46 7.86 -14.95 18.44
N LEU A 47 8.51 -14.32 19.41
CA LEU A 47 8.86 -12.91 19.34
C LEU A 47 10.29 -12.77 18.82
N HIS A 48 10.47 -12.00 17.75
CA HIS A 48 11.78 -11.72 17.20
C HIS A 48 11.96 -10.22 17.00
N THR A 49 13.10 -9.70 17.46
CA THR A 49 13.42 -8.27 17.39
C THR A 49 14.50 -8.04 16.34
N PHE A 50 14.17 -7.22 15.35
CA PHE A 50 15.09 -6.68 14.36
C PHE A 50 15.64 -5.35 14.86
N GLU A 51 16.93 -5.13 14.65
CA GLU A 51 17.58 -3.85 14.85
C GLU A 51 17.85 -3.22 13.49
N VAL A 52 17.35 -2.00 13.30
CA VAL A 52 17.52 -1.22 12.08
C VAL A 52 18.25 0.07 12.45
N GLU A 53 19.44 0.27 11.90
CA GLU A 53 20.18 1.51 12.10
C GLU A 53 19.52 2.62 11.27
N LEU A 54 19.10 3.69 11.95
CA LEU A 54 18.63 4.90 11.33
C LEU A 54 19.84 5.79 10.99
N PRO A 55 19.82 6.49 9.84
CA PRO A 55 20.87 7.44 9.51
C PRO A 55 20.95 8.52 10.59
N SER A 56 22.12 8.67 11.23
CA SER A 56 22.37 9.71 12.24
C SER A 56 23.40 10.74 11.79
N ASN A 57 24.44 10.30 11.08
CA ASN A 57 25.52 11.15 10.62
C ASN A 57 25.70 11.00 9.11
N ILE A 58 24.93 11.77 8.34
CA ILE A 58 25.12 11.87 6.89
C ILE A 58 26.11 13.00 6.65
N SER A 59 27.36 12.66 6.33
CA SER A 59 28.38 13.63 5.93
C SER A 59 28.54 13.64 4.41
N ILE A 60 28.28 14.78 3.79
CA ILE A 60 28.65 15.02 2.40
C ILE A 60 30.05 15.64 2.40
N GLN A 61 31.02 14.93 1.81
CA GLN A 61 32.41 15.40 1.71
C GLN A 61 32.43 16.80 1.11
N SER A 62 33.07 17.75 1.81
CA SER A 62 33.24 19.12 1.30
C SER A 62 34.11 19.08 0.04
N ILE A 63 33.69 19.83 -0.96
CA ILE A 63 34.60 20.21 -2.04
C ILE A 63 35.55 21.25 -1.46
N PRO A 64 36.88 21.10 -1.63
CA PRO A 64 37.83 22.09 -1.15
C PRO A 64 37.52 23.46 -1.76
N SER A 65 37.51 24.49 -0.89
CA SER A 65 37.34 25.86 -1.32
C SER A 65 38.50 26.27 -2.22
N CYS A 66 38.17 26.98 -3.27
CA CYS A 66 39.09 27.33 -4.33
C CYS A 66 39.89 28.58 -3.89
N THR A 67 41.16 28.42 -3.52
CA THR A 67 42.01 29.53 -3.04
C THR A 67 42.50 30.37 -4.22
N SER A 68 42.49 31.69 -4.08
CA SER A 68 42.66 32.73 -5.13
C SER A 68 43.96 32.72 -5.95
N ALA A 69 44.88 31.78 -5.71
CA ALA A 69 46.19 31.74 -6.36
C ALA A 69 46.15 31.19 -7.82
N VAL A 70 45.06 30.58 -8.28
CA VAL A 70 44.99 29.97 -9.61
C VAL A 70 43.90 30.64 -10.45
N SER A 71 44.28 31.30 -11.55
CA SER A 71 43.34 32.02 -12.43
C SER A 71 42.21 31.13 -13.00
N THR A 72 42.47 29.84 -13.18
CA THR A 72 41.46 28.86 -13.60
C THR A 72 40.34 28.66 -12.58
N CYS A 73 40.60 28.92 -11.30
CA CYS A 73 39.63 28.80 -10.22
C CYS A 73 38.39 29.70 -10.43
N TYR A 74 38.58 30.91 -10.97
CA TYR A 74 37.48 31.84 -11.24
C TYR A 74 36.48 31.28 -12.27
N LEU A 75 36.96 30.53 -13.27
CA LEU A 75 36.11 29.91 -14.29
C LEU A 75 35.18 28.83 -13.68
N PHE A 76 35.64 28.16 -12.62
CA PHE A 76 34.91 27.07 -11.97
C PHE A 76 34.19 27.50 -10.69
N ASN A 77 34.37 28.74 -10.25
CA ASN A 77 33.74 29.24 -9.03
C ASN A 77 32.21 29.12 -9.08
N SER A 78 31.61 29.30 -10.26
CA SER A 78 30.17 29.07 -10.47
C SER A 78 29.76 27.62 -10.23
N ILE A 79 30.52 26.64 -10.75
CA ILE A 79 30.24 25.21 -10.55
C ILE A 79 30.42 24.84 -9.07
N ILE A 80 31.52 25.28 -8.45
CA ILE A 80 31.79 25.02 -7.03
C ILE A 80 30.69 25.63 -6.17
N PHE A 81 30.27 26.86 -6.46
CA PHE A 81 29.14 27.51 -5.80
C PHE A 81 27.87 26.68 -5.92
N HIS A 82 27.49 26.25 -7.13
CA HIS A 82 26.29 25.41 -7.32
C HIS A 82 26.36 24.06 -6.62
N VAL A 83 27.53 23.42 -6.57
CA VAL A 83 27.69 22.16 -5.84
C VAL A 83 27.64 22.38 -4.32
N ASN A 84 28.16 23.48 -3.81
CA ASN A 84 28.03 23.84 -2.39
C ASN A 84 26.58 24.16 -2.03
N VAL A 85 25.86 24.92 -2.87
CA VAL A 85 24.42 25.18 -2.70
C VAL A 85 23.64 23.87 -2.72
N LEU A 86 23.96 22.96 -3.64
CA LEU A 86 23.35 21.63 -3.67
C LEU A 86 23.60 20.86 -2.37
N LYS A 87 24.85 20.86 -1.88
CA LYS A 87 25.21 20.23 -0.61
C LYS A 87 24.42 20.81 0.56
N GLU A 88 24.34 22.13 0.69
CA GLU A 88 23.59 22.80 1.76
C GLU A 88 22.10 22.45 1.71
N ASN A 89 21.51 22.45 0.50
CA ASN A 89 20.14 22.02 0.28
C ASN A 89 19.92 20.55 0.66
N THR A 90 20.85 19.66 0.28
CA THR A 90 20.78 18.23 0.64
C THR A 90 20.92 18.03 2.14
N MET A 91 21.81 18.76 2.82
CA MET A 91 21.97 18.69 4.28
C MET A 91 20.71 19.21 4.99
N THR A 92 20.13 20.31 4.51
CA THR A 92 18.89 20.88 5.07
C THR A 92 17.72 19.92 4.90
N PHE A 93 17.56 19.36 3.69
CA PHE A 93 16.57 18.31 3.41
C PHE A 93 16.78 17.11 4.32
N THR A 94 18.02 16.64 4.43
CA THR A 94 18.39 15.48 5.25
C THR A 94 18.02 15.70 6.71
N HIS A 95 18.44 16.83 7.28
CA HIS A 95 18.15 17.18 8.66
C HIS A 95 16.64 17.24 8.90
N ARG A 96 15.89 17.92 8.03
CA ARG A 96 14.42 18.00 8.14
C ARG A 96 13.76 16.63 8.11
N THR A 97 14.10 15.78 7.12
CA THR A 97 13.52 14.44 7.01
C THR A 97 13.91 13.54 8.18
N LEU A 98 15.13 13.67 8.71
CA LEU A 98 15.55 12.95 9.91
C LEU A 98 14.74 13.36 11.15
N MET A 99 14.52 14.66 11.33
CA MET A 99 13.67 15.15 12.42
C MET A 99 12.24 14.62 12.29
N GLU A 100 11.66 14.65 11.07
CA GLU A 100 10.34 14.07 10.81
C GLU A 100 10.29 12.56 11.14
N ILE A 101 11.35 11.81 10.80
CA ILE A 101 11.50 10.39 11.17
C ILE A 101 11.55 10.21 12.70
N PHE A 102 12.32 11.05 13.40
CA PHE A 102 12.49 10.96 14.84
C PHE A 102 11.26 11.42 15.63
N ASP A 103 10.49 12.34 15.10
CA ASP A 103 9.22 12.80 15.68
C ASP A 103 8.12 11.73 15.53
N MET A 104 8.10 11.03 14.39
CA MET A 104 7.17 9.91 14.17
C MET A 104 7.49 8.67 15.02
N VAL A 105 8.74 8.52 15.47
CA VAL A 105 9.17 7.43 16.33
C VAL A 105 9.79 7.98 17.60
N PRO A 106 8.97 8.30 18.63
CA PRO A 106 9.47 8.98 19.82
C PRO A 106 10.60 8.19 20.49
N GLU A 107 11.61 8.92 20.94
CA GLU A 107 12.72 8.34 21.70
C GLU A 107 12.18 7.72 22.97
N THR A 108 12.65 6.51 23.26
CA THR A 108 12.42 5.94 24.58
C THR A 108 13.62 6.28 25.45
N ASP A 109 13.45 7.22 26.37
CA ASP A 109 14.49 7.54 27.35
C ASP A 109 14.79 6.31 28.21
N LEU A 110 15.93 5.67 27.95
CA LEU A 110 16.49 4.66 28.84
C LEU A 110 17.23 5.36 29.99
N ASN A 111 16.54 6.25 30.69
CA ASN A 111 17.13 6.92 31.84
C ASN A 111 17.22 5.91 32.99
N LEU A 112 18.29 5.10 32.98
CA LEU A 112 18.64 4.05 33.94
C LEU A 112 19.01 4.60 35.33
N GLN A 113 18.74 5.89 35.61
CA GLN A 113 19.20 6.52 36.82
C GLN A 113 18.33 6.17 38.05
N LYS A 114 18.97 5.40 38.94
CA LYS A 114 18.87 5.40 40.41
C LYS A 114 17.65 4.85 41.14
N ARG A 115 16.55 4.46 40.49
CA ARG A 115 15.60 3.56 41.16
C ARG A 115 15.99 2.11 40.90
N LYS A 116 16.37 1.36 41.97
CA LYS A 116 16.46 -0.11 42.01
C LYS A 116 15.09 -0.74 41.76
N SER A 117 14.50 -0.49 40.60
CA SER A 117 13.40 -1.26 40.08
C SER A 117 14.00 -2.58 39.59
N ARG A 118 13.51 -3.71 40.10
CA ARG A 118 13.94 -5.06 39.70
C ARG A 118 13.61 -5.40 38.23
N ALA A 119 12.98 -4.50 37.49
CA ALA A 119 12.80 -4.60 36.05
C ALA A 119 13.91 -3.83 35.34
N LEU A 120 14.85 -4.57 34.74
CA LEU A 120 16.07 -4.09 34.08
C LEU A 120 15.82 -3.12 32.91
N LEU A 121 14.59 -3.00 32.40
CA LEU A 121 14.17 -2.07 31.35
C LEU A 121 12.68 -1.67 31.55
N PRO A 122 12.37 -0.50 32.16
CA PRO A 122 10.99 -0.10 32.45
C PRO A 122 10.11 0.06 31.20
N PHE A 123 10.72 0.34 30.04
CA PHE A 123 10.00 0.48 28.77
C PHE A 123 9.39 -0.83 28.24
N ILE A 124 9.91 -1.97 28.68
CA ILE A 124 9.42 -3.28 28.27
C ILE A 124 8.11 -3.58 28.97
N GLY A 125 7.93 -3.10 30.20
CA GLY A 125 6.65 -3.15 30.91
C GLY A 125 5.53 -2.43 30.14
N SER A 126 5.80 -1.25 29.56
CA SER A 126 4.79 -0.52 28.77
C SER A 126 4.52 -1.16 27.40
N LEU A 127 5.56 -1.66 26.71
CA LEU A 127 5.39 -2.43 25.46
C LEU A 127 4.52 -3.65 25.67
N ILE A 128 4.84 -4.42 26.70
CA ILE A 128 4.22 -5.72 26.93
C ILE A 128 2.81 -5.53 27.53
N LYS A 129 2.57 -4.49 28.35
CA LYS A 129 1.21 -4.12 28.78
C LYS A 129 0.33 -3.79 27.57
N SER A 130 0.86 -3.05 26.59
CA SER A 130 0.16 -2.80 25.32
C SER A 130 -0.03 -4.08 24.49
N PHE A 131 0.90 -5.04 24.57
CA PHE A 131 0.89 -6.24 23.72
C PHE A 131 0.04 -7.41 24.24
N PHE A 132 -0.24 -7.44 25.54
CA PHE A 132 -0.90 -8.57 26.20
C PHE A 132 -2.07 -8.16 27.10
N GLY A 133 -2.38 -6.87 27.24
CA GLY A 133 -3.49 -6.35 28.07
C GLY A 133 -3.27 -6.50 29.59
N THR A 134 -2.56 -7.55 30.01
CA THR A 134 -2.13 -7.88 31.38
C THR A 134 -0.98 -8.89 31.28
N ALA A 135 0.24 -8.45 31.01
CA ALA A 135 1.35 -9.41 30.98
C ALA A 135 1.85 -9.75 32.37
N THR A 136 2.15 -11.04 32.56
CA THR A 136 2.96 -11.51 33.67
C THR A 136 4.39 -10.96 33.54
N MET A 137 4.99 -10.59 34.68
CA MET A 137 6.34 -10.02 34.74
C MET A 137 7.42 -10.92 34.13
N ASP A 138 7.15 -12.21 33.97
CA ASP A 138 8.07 -13.18 33.38
C ASP A 138 8.38 -12.89 31.90
N TYR A 139 7.37 -12.50 31.11
CA TYR A 139 7.58 -12.13 29.69
C TYR A 139 8.36 -10.82 29.55
N VAL A 140 8.19 -9.89 30.49
CA VAL A 140 8.96 -8.63 30.58
C VAL A 140 10.43 -8.93 30.81
N ASN A 141 10.72 -9.82 31.75
CA ASN A 141 12.09 -10.19 32.07
C ASN A 141 12.76 -10.96 30.92
N LEU A 142 12.03 -11.83 30.22
CA LEU A 142 12.53 -12.56 29.05
C LEU A 142 12.93 -11.61 27.91
N LEU A 143 12.07 -10.67 27.54
CA LEU A 143 12.34 -9.71 26.47
C LEU A 143 13.50 -8.76 26.84
N ALA A 144 13.56 -8.32 28.11
CA ALA A 144 14.65 -7.49 28.62
C ALA A 144 16.00 -8.17 28.49
N ASN A 145 16.07 -9.45 28.89
CA ASN A 145 17.28 -10.25 28.78
C ASN A 145 17.70 -10.47 27.31
N HIS A 146 16.74 -10.61 26.40
CA HIS A 146 17.03 -10.76 24.97
C HIS A 146 17.63 -9.48 24.37
N ILE A 147 17.04 -8.31 24.67
CA ILE A 147 17.54 -7.01 24.19
C ILE A 147 18.94 -6.73 24.76
N ASN A 148 19.17 -7.01 26.04
CA ASN A 148 20.50 -6.83 26.65
C ASN A 148 21.57 -7.74 26.02
N LYS A 149 21.21 -8.98 25.66
CA LYS A 149 22.10 -9.89 24.92
C LYS A 149 22.39 -9.38 23.50
N LEU A 150 21.38 -8.82 22.82
CA LEU A 150 21.51 -8.19 21.50
C LEU A 150 22.47 -7.00 21.54
N VAL A 151 22.25 -6.03 22.43
CA VAL A 151 23.11 -4.84 22.60
C VAL A 151 24.56 -5.23 22.90
N LYS A 152 24.78 -6.28 23.69
CA LYS A 152 26.14 -6.78 24.01
C LYS A 152 26.82 -7.45 22.82
N ARG A 153 26.07 -8.19 21.98
CA ARG A 153 26.57 -8.88 20.79
C ARG A 153 26.78 -7.94 19.60
N ASP A 154 26.03 -6.86 19.53
CA ASP A 154 26.06 -5.92 18.41
C ASP A 154 27.39 -5.15 18.30
N ARG A 155 28.06 -4.90 19.45
CA ARG A 155 29.46 -4.40 19.47
C ARG A 155 30.46 -5.30 18.72
N GLN A 156 30.13 -6.57 18.49
CA GLN A 156 30.97 -7.52 17.76
C GLN A 156 30.49 -7.73 16.31
N MET A 157 29.23 -7.42 15.98
CA MET A 157 28.63 -7.67 14.65
C MET A 157 28.80 -6.51 13.67
N SER A 158 29.06 -5.29 14.17
CA SER A 158 29.32 -4.09 13.35
C SER A 158 30.45 -4.30 12.32
N HIS A 159 31.51 -5.03 12.67
CA HIS A 159 32.60 -5.37 11.74
C HIS A 159 32.21 -6.33 10.60
N ALA A 160 31.12 -7.10 10.74
CA ALA A 160 30.64 -8.01 9.70
C ALA A 160 29.62 -7.34 8.75
N LEU A 161 28.92 -6.30 9.20
CA LEU A 161 27.99 -5.51 8.39
C LEU A 161 28.70 -4.61 7.38
N GLU A 162 29.91 -4.17 7.70
CA GLU A 162 30.81 -3.45 6.78
C GLU A 162 31.09 -4.26 5.48
N GLN A 163 31.07 -5.59 5.56
CA GLN A 163 31.22 -6.49 4.40
C GLN A 163 29.95 -6.62 3.53
N HIS A 164 28.76 -6.38 4.08
CA HIS A 164 27.49 -6.50 3.35
C HIS A 164 27.15 -5.28 2.47
N GLY A 165 27.81 -4.14 2.68
CA GLY A 165 27.74 -2.97 1.78
C GLY A 165 28.18 -3.25 0.34
N SER A 166 28.89 -4.36 0.11
CA SER A 166 29.35 -4.80 -1.21
C SER A 166 28.22 -5.09 -2.21
N HIS A 167 27.01 -5.45 -1.76
CA HIS A 167 25.87 -5.71 -2.66
C HIS A 167 25.23 -4.43 -3.23
N ILE A 168 25.34 -3.29 -2.52
CA ILE A 168 24.95 -1.96 -3.03
C ILE A 168 25.91 -1.50 -4.14
N SER A 169 27.15 -2.04 -4.18
CA SER A 169 28.08 -1.79 -5.28
C SER A 169 27.54 -2.27 -6.64
N SER A 170 26.59 -3.21 -6.69
CA SER A 170 26.03 -3.69 -7.96
C SER A 170 25.20 -2.65 -8.71
N PHE A 171 24.41 -1.83 -8.00
CA PHE A 171 23.72 -0.68 -8.60
C PHE A 171 24.72 0.39 -9.04
N MET A 172 25.78 0.60 -8.24
CA MET A 172 26.88 1.50 -8.59
C MET A 172 27.67 1.02 -9.82
N LYS A 173 27.80 -0.29 -10.05
CA LYS A 173 28.44 -0.83 -11.25
C LYS A 173 27.70 -0.43 -12.53
N VAL A 174 26.36 -0.42 -12.51
CA VAL A 174 25.55 -0.01 -13.67
C VAL A 174 25.65 1.49 -13.93
N VAL A 175 25.67 2.30 -12.87
CA VAL A 175 25.86 3.77 -12.99
C VAL A 175 27.27 4.10 -13.48
N ASN A 176 28.30 3.43 -12.94
CA ASN A 176 29.69 3.57 -13.39
C ASN A 176 29.86 3.15 -14.85
N HIS A 177 29.25 2.05 -15.28
CA HIS A 177 29.35 1.60 -16.67
C HIS A 177 28.71 2.59 -17.66
N ARG A 178 27.56 3.18 -17.31
CA ARG A 178 26.97 4.26 -18.12
C ARG A 178 27.85 5.51 -18.16
N PHE A 179 28.60 5.76 -17.08
CA PHE A 179 29.55 6.85 -17.01
C PHE A 179 30.78 6.59 -17.90
N ASP A 180 31.29 5.36 -17.93
CA ASP A 180 32.38 4.97 -18.82
C ASP A 180 31.96 5.12 -20.29
N MET A 181 30.73 4.73 -20.65
CA MET A 181 30.21 4.96 -22.01
C MET A 181 30.01 6.45 -22.35
N LEU A 182 29.59 7.28 -21.40
CA LEU A 182 29.49 8.73 -21.60
C LEU A 182 30.89 9.35 -21.80
N LYS A 183 31.87 8.89 -21.03
CA LYS A 183 33.27 9.30 -21.12
C LYS A 183 33.87 8.91 -22.48
N GLU A 184 33.63 7.68 -22.95
CA GLU A 184 34.04 7.22 -24.29
C GLU A 184 33.37 8.02 -25.41
N GLY A 185 32.06 8.31 -25.28
CA GLY A 185 31.33 9.15 -26.24
C GLY A 185 31.83 10.60 -26.29
N MET A 186 32.28 11.15 -25.16
CA MET A 186 32.94 12.46 -25.11
C MET A 186 34.34 12.42 -25.74
N GLN A 187 35.09 11.33 -25.55
CA GLN A 187 36.40 11.11 -26.16
C GLN A 187 36.32 10.91 -27.69
N LEU A 188 35.23 10.41 -28.24
CA LEU A 188 35.07 10.29 -29.70
C LEU A 188 34.83 11.65 -30.39
N ASN A 189 34.22 12.61 -29.70
CA ASN A 189 34.11 14.00 -30.19
C ASN A 189 35.45 14.78 -30.11
N HIS A 190 36.44 14.23 -29.42
CA HIS A 190 37.75 14.84 -29.15
C HIS A 190 38.66 14.89 -30.38
N GLU A 191 38.61 13.88 -31.26
CA GLU A 191 39.50 13.83 -32.44
C GLU A 191 39.24 14.95 -33.44
N LEU A 192 38.00 15.44 -33.52
CA LEU A 192 37.59 16.53 -34.43
C LEU A 192 37.97 17.94 -33.94
N ILE A 193 38.26 18.10 -32.64
CA ILE A 193 38.58 19.40 -32.01
C ILE A 193 40.11 19.60 -31.88
N ASN A 194 40.89 18.54 -32.01
CA ASN A 194 42.34 18.51 -31.76
C ASN A 194 43.21 19.30 -32.74
N GLN A 195 42.67 19.78 -33.87
CA GLN A 195 43.42 20.64 -34.80
C GLN A 195 43.43 22.13 -34.42
N LEU A 196 42.64 22.58 -33.43
CA LEU A 196 42.45 24.01 -33.17
C LEU A 196 43.00 24.54 -31.83
N LEU A 197 43.31 23.71 -30.82
CA LEU A 197 43.50 24.21 -29.45
C LEU A 197 44.53 23.43 -28.61
N SER A 198 45.82 23.73 -28.76
CA SER A 198 46.87 23.23 -27.83
C SER A 198 46.71 23.78 -26.40
N SER A 199 46.03 24.91 -26.21
CA SER A 199 45.61 25.43 -24.89
C SER A 199 44.24 24.89 -24.42
N GLY A 200 43.47 24.23 -25.29
CA GLY A 200 42.15 23.66 -24.96
C GLY A 200 42.23 22.36 -24.17
N LYS A 201 43.28 21.56 -24.36
CA LYS A 201 43.42 20.25 -23.68
C LYS A 201 43.44 20.35 -22.15
N ASN A 202 44.11 21.36 -21.60
CA ASN A 202 44.14 21.56 -20.15
C ASN A 202 42.78 22.04 -19.61
N PHE A 203 42.07 22.87 -20.37
CA PHE A 203 40.72 23.31 -20.02
C PHE A 203 39.71 22.15 -20.09
N GLU A 204 39.83 21.29 -21.10
CA GLU A 204 38.98 20.12 -21.28
C GLU A 204 39.16 19.10 -20.15
N ILE A 205 40.41 18.74 -19.82
CA ILE A 205 40.70 17.83 -18.69
C ILE A 205 40.14 18.41 -17.38
N LEU A 206 40.30 19.71 -17.15
CA LEU A 206 39.78 20.38 -15.97
C LEU A 206 38.25 20.39 -15.94
N MET A 207 37.60 20.64 -17.07
CA MET A 207 36.14 20.63 -17.20
C MET A 207 35.58 19.22 -16.98
N THR A 208 36.22 18.17 -17.51
CA THR A 208 35.81 16.78 -17.32
C THR A 208 35.95 16.37 -15.86
N ASN A 209 37.06 16.72 -15.20
CA ASN A 209 37.27 16.43 -13.78
C ASN A 209 36.23 17.15 -12.91
N MET A 210 35.97 18.44 -13.17
CA MET A 210 34.97 19.20 -12.41
C MET A 210 33.55 18.71 -12.65
N SER A 211 33.21 18.35 -13.88
CA SER A 211 31.90 17.77 -14.22
C SER A 211 31.70 16.42 -13.54
N MET A 212 32.75 15.59 -13.48
CA MET A 212 32.74 14.31 -12.76
C MET A 212 32.52 14.51 -11.25
N VAL A 213 33.20 15.49 -10.65
CA VAL A 213 33.01 15.83 -9.22
C VAL A 213 31.59 16.33 -8.96
N ALA A 214 31.09 17.27 -9.77
CA ALA A 214 29.74 17.80 -9.64
C ALA A 214 28.69 16.69 -9.80
N PHE A 215 28.84 15.82 -10.81
CA PHE A 215 27.94 14.70 -11.03
C PHE A 215 27.97 13.69 -9.89
N LYS A 216 29.17 13.35 -9.37
CA LYS A 216 29.31 12.47 -8.20
C LYS A 216 28.58 13.03 -6.98
N GLN A 217 28.64 14.35 -6.76
CA GLN A 217 27.93 15.03 -5.68
C GLN A 217 26.42 15.03 -5.91
N ILE A 218 25.95 15.29 -7.13
CA ILE A 218 24.52 15.21 -7.50
C ILE A 218 23.99 13.78 -7.30
N SER A 219 24.72 12.78 -7.77
CA SER A 219 24.35 11.38 -7.63
C SER A 219 24.27 10.99 -6.15
N LYS A 220 25.25 11.38 -5.33
CA LYS A 220 25.24 11.09 -3.89
C LYS A 220 24.11 11.81 -3.15
N ALA A 221 23.85 13.07 -3.49
CA ALA A 221 22.74 13.84 -2.94
C ALA A 221 21.40 13.16 -3.25
N ASN A 222 21.18 12.76 -4.50
CA ASN A 222 19.96 12.06 -4.90
C ASN A 222 19.83 10.70 -4.20
N GLU A 223 20.92 9.94 -4.06
CA GLU A 223 20.92 8.67 -3.33
C GLU A 223 20.46 8.86 -1.88
N ILE A 224 21.02 9.85 -1.18
CA ILE A 224 20.65 10.19 0.20
C ILE A 224 19.18 10.57 0.28
N GLN A 225 18.70 11.42 -0.63
CA GLN A 225 17.31 11.84 -0.66
C GLN A 225 16.36 10.66 -0.87
N VAL A 226 16.64 9.79 -1.85
CA VAL A 226 15.82 8.60 -2.12
C VAL A 226 15.81 7.65 -0.92
N GLN A 227 16.95 7.39 -0.29
CA GLN A 227 17.03 6.53 0.89
C GLN A 227 16.22 7.11 2.07
N LEU A 228 16.31 8.41 2.31
CA LEU A 228 15.56 9.07 3.37
C LEU A 228 14.06 9.07 3.11
N VAL A 229 13.62 9.37 1.89
CA VAL A 229 12.21 9.34 1.50
C VAL A 229 11.64 7.93 1.61
N ASN A 230 12.38 6.91 1.17
CA ASN A 230 11.96 5.51 1.31
C ASN A 230 11.88 5.09 2.78
N THR A 231 12.80 5.57 3.62
CA THR A 231 12.80 5.32 5.07
C THR A 231 11.60 5.99 5.74
N LEU A 232 11.35 7.27 5.42
CA LEU A 232 10.20 8.03 5.88
C LEU A 232 8.89 7.34 5.49
N SER A 233 8.73 7.01 4.21
CA SER A 233 7.54 6.32 3.68
C SER A 233 7.33 4.95 4.34
N SER A 234 8.42 4.25 4.64
CA SER A 234 8.38 2.97 5.35
C SER A 234 7.93 3.11 6.80
N ILE A 235 8.40 4.15 7.49
CA ILE A 235 7.97 4.48 8.85
C ILE A 235 6.50 4.91 8.84
N GLN A 236 6.06 5.73 7.89
CA GLN A 236 4.65 6.10 7.72
C GLN A 236 3.76 4.87 7.45
N SER A 237 4.18 3.98 6.56
CA SER A 237 3.46 2.71 6.28
C SER A 237 3.34 1.85 7.54
N ARG A 238 4.34 1.93 8.43
CA ARG A 238 4.30 1.27 9.73
C ARG A 238 3.27 1.84 10.69
N ILE A 239 3.08 3.16 10.69
CA ILE A 239 2.04 3.80 11.50
C ILE A 239 0.67 3.25 11.09
N ASN A 240 0.53 2.89 9.81
CA ASN A 240 -0.65 2.19 9.26
C ASN A 240 -0.65 0.67 9.51
N GLY A 241 0.24 0.14 10.36
CA GLY A 241 0.31 -1.28 10.73
C GLY A 241 0.93 -2.21 9.69
N LYS A 242 1.73 -1.70 8.74
CA LYS A 242 2.42 -2.52 7.71
C LYS A 242 3.93 -2.40 7.80
N ILE A 243 4.65 -3.52 7.71
CA ILE A 243 6.12 -3.51 7.57
C ILE A 243 6.46 -3.45 6.08
N THR A 244 7.44 -2.64 5.70
CA THR A 244 7.95 -2.60 4.33
C THR A 244 9.23 -3.43 4.19
N PRO A 245 9.51 -3.98 2.99
CA PRO A 245 10.79 -4.61 2.69
C PRO A 245 12.01 -3.69 2.83
N HIS A 246 11.82 -2.36 2.85
CA HIS A 246 12.91 -1.41 3.05
C HIS A 246 13.43 -1.41 4.49
N LEU A 247 12.54 -1.53 5.49
CA LEU A 247 12.96 -1.61 6.90
C LEU A 247 13.53 -2.98 7.26
N ILE A 248 12.90 -4.04 6.76
CA ILE A 248 13.35 -5.42 6.97
C ILE A 248 13.39 -6.08 5.60
N PRO A 249 14.57 -6.24 4.98
CA PRO A 249 14.70 -6.85 3.66
C PRO A 249 14.15 -8.27 3.61
N GLU A 250 13.59 -8.67 2.46
CA GLU A 250 12.94 -9.97 2.28
C GLU A 250 13.88 -11.14 2.60
N HIS A 251 15.15 -11.03 2.21
CA HIS A 251 16.15 -12.06 2.49
C HIS A 251 16.45 -12.18 4.00
N VAL A 252 16.47 -11.07 4.75
CA VAL A 252 16.64 -11.07 6.22
C VAL A 252 15.45 -11.75 6.88
N LEU A 253 14.24 -11.41 6.43
CA LEU A 253 13.02 -12.00 6.95
C LEU A 253 12.93 -13.50 6.63
N LYS A 254 13.24 -13.91 5.40
CA LYS A 254 13.30 -15.32 5.00
C LYS A 254 14.32 -16.11 5.82
N LYS A 255 15.53 -15.55 6.03
CA LYS A 255 16.56 -16.16 6.88
C LYS A 255 16.06 -16.31 8.33
N THR A 256 15.35 -15.31 8.83
CA THR A 256 14.76 -15.32 10.19
C THR A 256 13.68 -16.39 10.31
N ILE A 257 12.75 -16.46 9.36
CA ILE A 257 11.70 -17.49 9.28
C ILE A 257 12.31 -18.89 9.29
N ASN A 258 13.33 -19.13 8.45
CA ASN A 258 14.03 -20.41 8.39
C ASN A 258 14.77 -20.72 9.71
N GLY A 259 15.39 -19.71 10.34
CA GLY A 259 16.02 -19.85 11.64
C GLY A 259 15.04 -20.25 12.73
N ILE A 260 13.88 -19.59 12.79
CA ILE A 260 12.80 -19.92 13.72
C ILE A 260 12.30 -21.35 13.45
N PHE A 261 12.06 -21.70 12.18
CA PHE A 261 11.63 -23.03 11.79
C PHE A 261 12.59 -24.12 12.26
N ASN A 262 13.90 -23.94 12.03
CA ASN A 262 14.92 -24.90 12.46
C ASN A 262 14.98 -25.05 13.97
N ILE A 263 14.85 -23.95 14.73
CA ILE A 263 14.82 -23.99 16.20
C ILE A 263 13.56 -24.73 16.68
N LEU A 264 12.40 -24.44 16.09
CA LEU A 264 11.16 -25.12 16.44
C LEU A 264 11.26 -26.62 16.15
N GLN A 265 11.76 -27.02 14.99
CA GLN A 265 11.91 -28.44 14.67
C GLN A 265 12.86 -29.18 15.62
N LYS A 266 13.95 -28.52 16.04
CA LYS A 266 14.99 -29.15 16.87
C LYS A 266 14.62 -29.18 18.36
N ASP A 267 14.21 -28.03 18.89
CA ASP A 267 14.10 -27.82 20.34
C ASP A 267 12.63 -27.87 20.82
N TYR A 268 11.67 -27.70 19.91
CA TYR A 268 10.24 -27.61 20.21
C TYR A 268 9.35 -28.31 19.15
N PRO A 269 9.54 -29.61 18.89
CA PRO A 269 8.95 -30.30 17.74
C PRO A 269 7.41 -30.32 17.73
N GLN A 270 6.77 -30.06 18.87
CA GLN A 270 5.33 -29.89 18.98
C GLN A 270 4.80 -28.58 18.38
N PHE A 271 5.66 -27.61 18.10
CA PHE A 271 5.29 -26.31 17.56
C PHE A 271 5.78 -26.13 16.13
N HIS A 272 4.92 -25.51 15.32
CA HIS A 272 5.16 -25.25 13.91
C HIS A 272 4.88 -23.79 13.59
N LEU A 273 5.65 -23.23 12.67
CA LEU A 273 5.44 -21.87 12.20
C LEU A 273 4.23 -21.81 11.26
N PHE A 274 3.34 -20.86 11.49
CA PHE A 274 2.09 -20.70 10.73
C PHE A 274 2.31 -20.40 9.24
N GLN A 275 3.31 -19.59 8.88
CA GLN A 275 3.63 -19.23 7.49
C GLN A 275 5.13 -19.22 7.28
N ASN A 276 5.56 -19.69 6.11
CA ASN A 276 6.96 -19.65 5.69
C ASN A 276 7.25 -18.56 4.65
N LYS A 277 6.22 -17.87 4.14
CA LYS A 277 6.34 -16.85 3.10
C LYS A 277 6.54 -15.45 3.72
N PRO A 278 7.64 -14.73 3.42
CA PRO A 278 7.86 -13.36 3.89
C PRO A 278 6.72 -12.39 3.55
N SER A 279 6.11 -12.54 2.37
CA SER A 279 5.03 -11.67 1.89
C SER A 279 3.83 -11.60 2.84
N MET A 280 3.50 -12.70 3.53
CA MET A 280 2.42 -12.74 4.52
C MET A 280 2.69 -11.84 5.72
N TYR A 281 3.95 -11.76 6.15
CA TYR A 281 4.34 -10.95 7.29
C TYR A 281 4.34 -9.45 6.96
N TYR A 282 4.73 -9.05 5.75
CA TYR A 282 4.62 -7.64 5.35
C TYR A 282 3.17 -7.13 5.34
N GLN A 283 2.21 -8.01 5.02
CA GLN A 283 0.80 -7.65 4.94
C GLN A 283 0.06 -7.75 6.28
N ASN A 284 0.36 -8.78 7.08
CA ASN A 284 -0.47 -9.19 8.20
C ASN A 284 0.26 -9.31 9.54
N ALA A 285 1.58 -9.09 9.60
CA ALA A 285 2.29 -9.23 10.85
C ALA A 285 1.81 -8.20 11.87
N LYS A 286 1.65 -8.66 13.12
CA LYS A 286 1.53 -7.80 14.27
C LYS A 286 2.94 -7.52 14.79
N PHE A 287 3.29 -6.25 14.95
CA PHE A 287 4.62 -5.85 15.40
C PHE A 287 4.53 -4.55 16.20
N PHE A 288 5.58 -4.25 16.94
CA PHE A 288 5.75 -2.98 17.60
C PHE A 288 7.17 -2.45 17.37
N PHE A 289 7.39 -1.22 17.77
CA PHE A 289 8.68 -0.60 17.72
C PHE A 289 8.94 0.36 18.83
N LYS A 290 10.24 0.54 19.05
CA LYS A 290 10.78 1.69 19.76
C LYS A 290 12.06 2.16 19.10
N ARG A 291 12.33 3.46 19.22
CA ARG A 291 13.61 4.05 18.88
C ARG A 291 14.40 4.29 20.15
N HIS A 292 15.69 4.02 20.08
CA HIS A 292 16.68 4.44 21.07
C HIS A 292 17.85 5.04 20.31
N HIS A 293 18.09 6.35 20.50
CA HIS A 293 19.04 7.11 19.69
C HIS A 293 18.79 6.93 18.18
N SER A 294 19.80 6.50 17.42
CA SER A 294 19.74 6.24 15.99
C SER A 294 19.40 4.79 15.64
N ARG A 295 18.79 4.03 16.56
CA ARG A 295 18.47 2.62 16.36
C ARG A 295 16.98 2.38 16.54
N LEU A 296 16.39 1.73 15.56
CA LEU A 296 15.00 1.35 15.52
C LEU A 296 14.87 -0.15 15.79
N TYR A 297 14.27 -0.49 16.92
CA TYR A 297 13.99 -1.87 17.29
C TYR A 297 12.57 -2.22 16.84
N ILE A 298 12.44 -3.24 16.00
CA ILE A 298 11.16 -3.73 15.48
C ILE A 298 10.96 -5.14 16.01
N THR A 299 9.99 -5.34 16.90
CA THR A 299 9.67 -6.69 17.39
C THR A 299 8.43 -7.20 16.70
N MET A 300 8.58 -8.30 15.97
CA MET A 300 7.53 -8.92 15.19
C MET A 300 7.04 -10.21 15.88
N LYS A 301 5.71 -10.42 15.87
CA LYS A 301 5.06 -11.66 16.28
C LYS A 301 5.05 -12.65 15.12
N PHE A 302 5.67 -13.79 15.32
CA PHE A 302 5.60 -14.95 14.43
C PHE A 302 4.62 -15.96 15.04
N PRO A 303 3.39 -16.08 14.53
CA PRO A 303 2.44 -17.04 15.06
C PRO A 303 2.98 -18.47 14.92
N ILE A 304 2.96 -19.20 16.03
CA ILE A 304 3.29 -20.62 16.09
C ILE A 304 2.06 -21.40 16.54
N SER A 305 1.96 -22.63 16.06
CA SER A 305 0.82 -23.52 16.31
C SER A 305 1.31 -24.89 16.75
N SER A 306 0.54 -25.55 17.61
CA SER A 306 0.75 -26.97 17.90
C SER A 306 0.34 -27.88 16.75
N PHE A 307 -0.28 -27.33 15.70
CA PHE A 307 -0.72 -28.06 14.52
C PHE A 307 0.25 -27.80 13.37
N SER A 308 0.67 -28.87 12.70
CA SER A 308 1.59 -28.81 11.56
C SER A 308 0.93 -28.30 10.28
N SER A 309 -0.40 -28.27 10.22
CA SER A 309 -1.17 -27.87 9.05
C SER A 309 -2.35 -26.98 9.44
N ALA A 310 -2.84 -26.22 8.47
CA ALA A 310 -4.13 -25.55 8.58
C ALA A 310 -5.23 -26.58 8.88
N LEU A 311 -6.27 -26.13 9.59
CA LEU A 311 -7.50 -26.87 9.80
C LEU A 311 -8.51 -26.43 8.75
N THR A 312 -9.07 -27.38 8.01
CA THR A 312 -10.20 -27.09 7.13
C THR A 312 -11.43 -26.89 7.98
N LEU A 313 -11.98 -25.67 7.98
CA LEU A 313 -13.21 -25.35 8.70
C LEU A 313 -14.41 -25.73 7.84
N TYR A 314 -15.41 -26.37 8.44
CA TYR A 314 -16.69 -26.67 7.83
C TYR A 314 -17.80 -26.09 8.68
N LYS A 315 -18.76 -25.42 8.05
CA LYS A 315 -20.05 -25.07 8.64
C LYS A 315 -20.98 -26.26 8.50
N ILE A 316 -21.56 -26.69 9.60
CA ILE A 316 -22.47 -27.84 9.63
C ILE A 316 -23.89 -27.31 9.47
N LEU A 317 -24.58 -27.80 8.45
CA LEU A 317 -25.99 -27.55 8.21
C LEU A 317 -26.74 -28.86 8.39
N SER A 318 -27.80 -28.85 9.21
CA SER A 318 -28.65 -30.00 9.47
C SER A 318 -30.03 -29.76 8.88
N PHE A 319 -30.61 -30.79 8.27
CA PHE A 319 -31.90 -30.79 7.63
C PHE A 319 -32.66 -32.07 8.02
N PRO A 320 -34.00 -32.02 8.14
CA PRO A 320 -34.80 -33.21 8.36
C PRO A 320 -34.66 -34.18 7.17
N HIS A 321 -34.40 -35.45 7.46
CA HIS A 321 -34.30 -36.53 6.47
C HIS A 321 -35.49 -37.50 6.59
N PRO A 322 -36.25 -37.78 5.52
CA PRO A 322 -37.42 -38.66 5.57
C PRO A 322 -37.03 -40.10 5.90
N ILE A 323 -37.77 -40.76 6.80
CA ILE A 323 -37.47 -42.14 7.26
C ILE A 323 -37.80 -43.19 6.20
N SER A 324 -38.78 -42.91 5.34
CA SER A 324 -39.22 -43.81 4.29
C SER A 324 -39.63 -43.02 3.05
N GLN A 325 -39.27 -43.55 1.87
CA GLN A 325 -39.72 -43.01 0.59
C GLN A 325 -41.24 -42.99 0.45
N LYS A 326 -41.95 -43.88 1.17
CA LYS A 326 -43.42 -43.99 1.09
C LYS A 326 -44.18 -43.10 2.08
N ASN A 327 -43.51 -42.56 3.11
CA ASN A 327 -44.19 -41.84 4.19
C ASN A 327 -43.43 -40.54 4.51
N ILE A 328 -43.66 -39.50 3.69
CA ILE A 328 -42.98 -38.20 3.72
C ILE A 328 -43.30 -37.42 5.01
N THR A 329 -44.34 -37.82 5.75
CA THR A 329 -44.81 -37.16 6.97
C THR A 329 -43.89 -37.35 8.18
N LYS A 330 -42.96 -38.32 8.13
CA LYS A 330 -42.02 -38.58 9.23
C LYS A 330 -40.58 -38.39 8.76
N ALA A 331 -39.88 -37.47 9.42
CA ALA A 331 -38.46 -37.22 9.19
C ALA A 331 -37.67 -37.33 10.49
N THR A 332 -36.46 -37.88 10.39
CA THR A 332 -35.44 -37.80 11.44
C THR A 332 -34.63 -36.53 11.26
N HIS A 333 -34.37 -35.82 12.36
CA HIS A 333 -33.49 -34.65 12.37
C HIS A 333 -32.43 -34.84 13.46
N ILE A 334 -31.16 -34.64 13.11
CA ILE A 334 -30.08 -34.72 14.08
C ILE A 334 -30.04 -33.40 14.85
N LEU A 335 -30.25 -33.49 16.17
CA LEU A 335 -30.17 -32.38 17.11
C LEU A 335 -28.75 -32.24 17.68
N ASP A 336 -28.47 -31.11 18.31
CA ASP A 336 -27.24 -30.84 19.06
C ASP A 336 -25.93 -30.95 18.25
N LEU A 337 -26.00 -30.73 16.94
CA LEU A 337 -24.79 -30.61 16.11
C LEU A 337 -24.08 -29.27 16.37
N PRO A 338 -22.74 -29.26 16.46
CA PRO A 338 -21.99 -28.01 16.55
C PRO A 338 -22.14 -27.21 15.26
N ASN A 339 -22.11 -25.87 15.35
CA ASN A 339 -22.25 -25.03 14.16
C ASN A 339 -21.08 -25.18 13.18
N TYR A 340 -19.88 -25.44 13.70
CA TYR A 340 -18.68 -25.61 12.90
C TYR A 340 -17.81 -26.75 13.41
N ILE A 341 -17.07 -27.37 12.49
CA ILE A 341 -16.02 -28.34 12.78
C ILE A 341 -14.77 -27.96 11.97
N ALA A 342 -13.62 -27.88 12.63
CA ALA A 342 -12.34 -27.71 11.97
C ALA A 342 -11.58 -29.03 12.02
N ILE A 343 -11.09 -29.49 10.88
CA ILE A 343 -10.47 -30.81 10.72
C ILE A 343 -9.06 -30.63 10.15
N THR A 344 -8.07 -31.32 10.71
CA THR A 344 -6.71 -31.33 10.16
C THR A 344 -6.68 -31.96 8.77
N THR A 345 -5.74 -31.56 7.91
CA THR A 345 -5.59 -32.11 6.54
C THR A 345 -5.44 -33.64 6.53
N ASN A 346 -4.77 -34.22 7.54
CA ASN A 346 -4.63 -35.67 7.69
C ASN A 346 -5.86 -36.37 8.31
N ARG A 347 -6.92 -35.61 8.63
CA ARG A 347 -8.18 -36.06 9.25
C ARG A 347 -8.05 -36.79 10.59
N ARG A 348 -6.92 -36.66 11.29
CA ARG A 348 -6.69 -37.33 12.59
C ARG A 348 -7.24 -36.55 13.77
N ASN A 349 -7.26 -35.22 13.68
CA ASN A 349 -7.73 -34.35 14.74
C ASN A 349 -8.86 -33.46 14.22
N PHE A 350 -9.82 -33.19 15.09
CA PHE A 350 -10.87 -32.22 14.84
C PHE A 350 -11.13 -31.38 16.09
N LYS A 351 -11.72 -30.21 15.87
CA LYS A 351 -12.23 -29.35 16.94
C LYS A 351 -13.55 -28.74 16.52
N THR A 352 -14.53 -28.76 17.42
CA THR A 352 -15.85 -28.17 17.18
C THR A 352 -15.88 -26.74 17.71
N PHE A 353 -16.67 -25.89 17.06
CA PHE A 353 -16.86 -24.50 17.44
C PHE A 353 -18.34 -24.15 17.39
N ASN A 354 -18.80 -23.43 18.41
CA ASN A 354 -20.08 -22.73 18.36
C ASN A 354 -19.88 -21.35 17.70
N TYR A 355 -20.97 -20.66 17.37
CA TYR A 355 -20.90 -19.35 16.74
C TYR A 355 -20.13 -18.32 17.60
N GLU A 356 -20.36 -18.30 18.91
CA GLU A 356 -19.75 -17.33 19.84
C GLU A 356 -18.23 -17.50 19.97
N THR A 357 -17.75 -18.75 20.07
CA THR A 357 -16.31 -19.02 20.15
C THR A 357 -15.60 -18.65 18.86
N LEU A 358 -16.22 -18.90 17.71
CA LEU A 358 -15.66 -18.50 16.41
C LEU A 358 -15.71 -16.98 16.21
N TYR A 359 -16.76 -16.31 16.69
CA TYR A 359 -16.91 -14.85 16.63
C TYR A 359 -15.89 -14.13 17.50
N ASN A 360 -15.57 -14.68 18.68
CA ASN A 360 -14.53 -14.15 19.56
C ASN A 360 -13.10 -14.43 19.07
N CYS A 361 -12.95 -15.25 18.03
CA CYS A 361 -11.68 -15.33 17.33
C CYS A 361 -11.49 -14.02 16.57
N ASP A 362 -10.25 -13.53 16.51
CA ASP A 362 -9.89 -12.29 15.82
C ASP A 362 -9.98 -12.47 14.28
N VAL A 363 -11.17 -12.81 13.78
CA VAL A 363 -11.52 -13.05 12.37
C VAL A 363 -11.72 -11.73 11.62
N GLU A 364 -11.27 -10.62 12.20
CA GLU A 364 -11.53 -9.20 11.86
C GLU A 364 -11.27 -8.79 10.40
N ARG A 365 -10.85 -9.67 9.49
CA ARG A 365 -10.57 -9.29 8.09
C ARG A 365 -11.15 -10.16 6.98
N PHE A 366 -11.77 -11.31 7.24
CA PHE A 366 -11.99 -12.28 6.14
C PHE A 366 -13.36 -12.96 6.02
N LEU A 367 -14.33 -12.71 6.90
CA LEU A 367 -15.70 -13.23 6.75
C LEU A 367 -16.73 -12.08 6.80
N PRO A 368 -16.98 -11.37 5.68
CA PRO A 368 -17.96 -10.29 5.63
C PRO A 368 -19.44 -10.75 5.80
N GLU A 369 -19.73 -12.05 5.90
CA GLU A 369 -21.10 -12.59 5.90
C GLU A 369 -21.53 -13.31 7.19
N LEU A 370 -20.78 -13.25 8.29
CA LEU A 370 -21.27 -13.73 9.59
C LEU A 370 -22.21 -12.71 10.24
N THR A 371 -23.34 -12.38 9.60
CA THR A 371 -24.45 -11.73 10.31
C THR A 371 -25.05 -12.74 11.29
N LYS A 372 -25.35 -12.31 12.53
CA LYS A 372 -26.13 -13.13 13.46
C LYS A 372 -27.42 -13.55 12.74
N PRO A 373 -27.80 -14.84 12.70
CA PRO A 373 -29.07 -15.21 12.13
C PRO A 373 -30.17 -14.52 12.92
N ASN A 374 -30.90 -13.61 12.27
CA ASN A 374 -32.17 -13.14 12.81
C ASN A 374 -33.08 -14.37 12.91
N ILE A 375 -33.53 -14.65 14.13
CA ILE A 375 -34.52 -15.68 14.40
C ILE A 375 -35.84 -15.18 13.81
N PHE A 376 -36.07 -15.45 12.53
CA PHE A 376 -37.38 -15.34 11.89
C PHE A 376 -37.63 -16.59 11.06
N GLU A 377 -38.86 -17.07 11.15
CA GLU A 377 -39.38 -18.38 10.78
C GLU A 377 -39.04 -18.83 9.35
N LEU A 378 -38.67 -20.10 9.23
CA LEU A 378 -38.55 -20.83 7.97
C LEU A 378 -39.95 -21.14 7.41
N SER A 379 -40.34 -20.43 6.35
CA SER A 379 -41.43 -20.80 5.43
C SER A 379 -40.89 -21.72 4.31
N PRO A 380 -41.69 -22.62 3.69
CA PRO A 380 -41.18 -23.86 3.09
C PRO A 380 -40.38 -23.68 1.80
N ALA A 381 -39.18 -24.27 1.81
CA ALA A 381 -38.25 -24.38 0.70
C ALA A 381 -38.64 -25.50 -0.31
N SER A 382 -39.68 -25.28 -1.11
CA SER A 382 -40.03 -26.19 -2.22
C SER A 382 -39.73 -25.65 -3.63
N ILE A 383 -39.43 -24.34 -3.77
CA ILE A 383 -39.28 -23.70 -5.09
C ILE A 383 -37.80 -23.54 -5.51
N LEU A 384 -36.83 -23.65 -4.58
CA LEU A 384 -35.42 -23.42 -4.89
C LEU A 384 -34.65 -24.67 -5.38
N LEU A 385 -35.19 -25.87 -5.17
CA LEU A 385 -34.48 -27.12 -5.48
C LEU A 385 -34.60 -27.54 -6.96
N THR A 386 -35.64 -27.08 -7.66
CA THR A 386 -35.88 -27.38 -9.08
C THR A 386 -34.99 -26.55 -10.00
N ASN A 387 -34.76 -25.27 -9.67
CA ASN A 387 -33.94 -24.37 -10.50
C ASN A 387 -32.44 -24.66 -10.43
N ALA A 388 -31.95 -25.28 -9.34
CA ALA A 388 -30.54 -25.63 -9.17
C ALA A 388 -30.13 -26.85 -10.03
N LYS A 389 -31.02 -27.84 -10.19
CA LYS A 389 -30.74 -29.04 -10.99
C LYS A 389 -30.60 -28.74 -12.48
N GLU A 390 -31.39 -27.80 -13.01
CA GLU A 390 -31.36 -27.46 -14.43
C GLU A 390 -30.10 -26.66 -14.83
N LYS A 391 -29.57 -25.85 -13.91
CA LYS A 391 -28.38 -25.02 -14.14
C LYS A 391 -27.07 -25.82 -14.10
N ILE A 392 -27.03 -26.87 -13.28
CA ILE A 392 -25.89 -27.81 -13.20
C ILE A 392 -25.84 -28.70 -14.45
N ALA A 393 -26.99 -29.16 -14.96
CA ALA A 393 -27.05 -29.96 -16.18
C ALA A 393 -26.64 -29.18 -17.46
N LYS A 394 -26.92 -27.87 -17.53
CA LYS A 394 -26.52 -27.01 -18.66
C LYS A 394 -25.04 -26.59 -18.65
N SER A 395 -24.40 -26.58 -17.48
CA SER A 395 -22.98 -26.18 -17.35
C SER A 395 -22.03 -27.35 -17.67
N ALA A 396 -22.41 -28.59 -17.32
CA ALA A 396 -21.62 -29.79 -17.62
C ALA A 396 -21.49 -30.09 -19.13
N LYS A 397 -22.43 -29.61 -19.97
CA LYS A 397 -22.38 -29.79 -21.44
C LYS A 397 -21.50 -28.77 -22.17
N LYS A 398 -21.07 -27.69 -21.52
CA LYS A 398 -20.35 -26.58 -22.16
C LYS A 398 -18.83 -26.72 -22.01
N ASP A 399 -18.37 -27.43 -20.99
CA ASP A 399 -16.94 -27.65 -20.71
C ASP A 399 -16.33 -28.79 -21.53
N GLU A 400 -17.15 -29.66 -22.14
CA GLU A 400 -16.67 -30.74 -23.03
C GLU A 400 -16.20 -30.21 -24.40
N ILE A 401 -16.67 -29.02 -24.82
CA ILE A 401 -16.37 -28.41 -26.13
C ILE A 401 -15.10 -27.52 -26.07
N ILE A 402 -14.72 -27.05 -24.88
CA ILE A 402 -13.60 -26.09 -24.72
C ILE A 402 -12.24 -26.82 -24.63
N PHE A 403 -12.22 -28.09 -24.23
CA PHE A 403 -10.96 -28.84 -24.09
C PHE A 403 -10.44 -29.50 -25.38
N GLN A 404 -11.22 -29.57 -26.46
CA GLN A 404 -10.74 -30.10 -27.74
C GLN A 404 -9.92 -29.08 -28.56
N ASN A 405 -10.08 -27.77 -28.34
CA ASN A 405 -9.47 -26.75 -29.20
C ASN A 405 -8.15 -26.15 -28.68
N LEU A 406 -7.66 -26.54 -27.49
CA LEU A 406 -6.39 -26.02 -26.94
C LEU A 406 -5.23 -27.02 -26.99
N ALA A 407 -5.46 -28.28 -27.35
CA ALA A 407 -4.42 -29.30 -27.38
C ALA A 407 -3.68 -29.39 -28.73
N GLU A 408 -4.19 -28.80 -29.81
CA GLU A 408 -3.62 -28.93 -31.17
C GLU A 408 -2.65 -27.81 -31.59
N SER A 409 -2.41 -26.78 -30.78
CA SER A 409 -1.50 -25.68 -31.15
C SER A 409 -0.13 -25.69 -30.45
N LEU A 410 0.23 -26.80 -29.77
CA LEU A 410 1.50 -26.90 -29.01
C LEU A 410 2.43 -28.02 -29.47
N LEU A 411 2.12 -28.70 -30.59
CA LEU A 411 2.94 -29.75 -31.17
C LEU A 411 3.16 -29.50 -32.66
N ASP A 412 3.93 -28.47 -33.01
CA ASP A 412 4.74 -28.55 -34.22
C ASP A 412 6.00 -27.71 -34.05
N GLY A 413 7.00 -28.34 -33.44
CA GLY A 413 8.32 -27.76 -33.26
C GLY A 413 9.09 -27.85 -34.56
N GLN A 414 9.22 -26.72 -35.27
CA GLN A 414 10.26 -26.50 -36.28
C GLN A 414 10.38 -24.99 -36.58
N ILE A 415 11.37 -24.31 -35.98
CA ILE A 415 11.88 -23.05 -36.54
C ILE A 415 13.40 -23.03 -36.37
N THR A 416 14.10 -23.19 -37.49
CA THR A 416 15.48 -22.74 -37.67
C THR A 416 15.47 -21.25 -37.99
N LEU A 417 16.08 -20.42 -37.14
CA LEU A 417 16.28 -19.00 -37.43
C LEU A 417 17.70 -18.81 -37.96
N ASP A 418 17.78 -18.51 -39.24
CA ASP A 418 18.98 -17.97 -39.85
C ASP A 418 19.00 -16.44 -39.77
N SER A 419 20.22 -15.94 -39.84
CA SER A 419 20.73 -14.64 -39.40
C SER A 419 20.27 -13.42 -40.22
N ASN A 420 20.30 -12.29 -39.49
CA ASN A 420 20.27 -10.90 -39.95
C ASN A 420 18.92 -10.37 -40.41
N TRP A 421 18.34 -9.50 -39.57
CA TRP A 421 17.45 -8.34 -39.81
C TRP A 421 16.63 -8.11 -38.53
N PRO A 422 16.37 -6.85 -38.09
CA PRO A 422 15.71 -6.62 -36.80
C PRO A 422 14.33 -7.25 -36.81
N ASP A 423 14.08 -8.10 -35.82
CA ASP A 423 12.84 -8.82 -35.63
C ASP A 423 11.67 -7.86 -35.33
N THR A 424 10.44 -8.35 -35.47
CA THR A 424 9.21 -7.59 -35.19
C THR A 424 9.23 -6.98 -33.78
N ASN A 425 9.92 -7.62 -32.84
CA ASN A 425 10.12 -7.12 -31.48
C ASN A 425 11.06 -5.90 -31.45
N GLY A 426 12.09 -5.83 -32.29
CA GLY A 426 12.94 -4.66 -32.49
C GLY A 426 12.16 -3.44 -32.98
N TYR A 427 11.26 -3.61 -33.94
CA TYR A 427 10.38 -2.52 -34.41
C TYR A 427 9.41 -2.04 -33.32
N ILE A 428 8.83 -2.97 -32.55
CA ILE A 428 7.96 -2.63 -31.41
C ILE A 428 8.76 -1.89 -30.31
N GLY A 429 10.01 -2.30 -30.07
CA GLY A 429 10.92 -1.64 -29.14
C GLY A 429 11.18 -0.18 -29.54
N ILE A 430 11.57 0.06 -30.80
CA ILE A 430 11.84 1.42 -31.30
C ILE A 430 10.57 2.29 -31.30
N ALA A 431 9.42 1.73 -31.68
CA ALA A 431 8.13 2.42 -31.62
C ALA A 431 7.74 2.79 -30.16
N SER A 432 7.97 1.89 -29.20
CA SER A 432 7.64 2.15 -27.80
C SER A 432 8.52 3.24 -27.17
N ILE A 433 9.82 3.28 -27.50
CA ILE A 433 10.77 4.30 -27.03
C ILE A 433 10.45 5.66 -27.64
N THR A 434 10.11 5.71 -28.93
CA THR A 434 9.74 6.96 -29.60
C THR A 434 8.42 7.53 -29.07
N ILE A 435 7.40 6.70 -28.86
CA ILE A 435 6.14 7.12 -28.22
C ILE A 435 6.38 7.58 -26.78
N GLY A 436 7.21 6.86 -26.02
CA GLY A 436 7.60 7.24 -24.66
C GLY A 436 8.34 8.58 -24.61
N GLY A 437 9.28 8.80 -25.52
CA GLY A 437 10.04 10.05 -25.66
C GLY A 437 9.15 11.23 -26.03
N ILE A 438 8.25 11.07 -27.00
CA ILE A 438 7.28 12.11 -27.39
C ILE A 438 6.34 12.43 -26.22
N SER A 439 5.83 11.41 -25.52
CA SER A 439 4.97 11.59 -24.34
C SER A 439 5.69 12.33 -23.21
N PHE A 440 6.97 12.02 -22.98
CA PHE A 440 7.81 12.70 -21.99
C PHE A 440 8.08 14.16 -22.36
N ILE A 441 8.41 14.43 -23.63
CA ILE A 441 8.62 15.80 -24.14
C ILE A 441 7.32 16.62 -24.01
N VAL A 442 6.16 16.05 -24.39
CA VAL A 442 4.85 16.69 -24.20
C VAL A 442 4.54 16.95 -22.73
N CYS A 443 4.90 16.03 -21.82
CA CYS A 443 4.78 16.24 -20.37
C CYS A 443 5.68 17.37 -19.88
N LEU A 444 6.93 17.44 -20.33
CA LEU A 444 7.87 18.51 -19.95
C LEU A 444 7.40 19.89 -20.44
N PHE A 445 6.86 19.97 -21.66
CA PHE A 445 6.28 21.22 -22.17
C PHE A 445 4.98 21.62 -21.44
N LYS A 446 4.18 20.65 -20.98
CA LYS A 446 3.02 20.92 -20.11
C LYS A 446 3.39 21.39 -18.70
N HIS A 447 4.58 21.06 -18.20
CA HIS A 447 4.96 21.33 -16.82
C HIS A 447 5.48 22.76 -16.56
N LYS A 448 5.63 23.60 -17.59
CA LYS A 448 6.26 24.93 -17.48
C LYS A 448 5.34 26.14 -17.37
N SER A 449 4.02 25.98 -17.38
CA SER A 449 3.12 27.13 -17.23
C SER A 449 2.66 27.28 -15.78
N HIS A 450 3.04 28.38 -15.12
CA HIS A 450 2.55 28.81 -13.80
C HIS A 450 1.07 29.22 -13.87
N ASN A 451 0.20 28.30 -14.26
CA ASN A 451 -1.20 28.59 -14.52
C ASN A 451 -2.01 28.50 -13.23
N THR A 452 -2.73 29.57 -12.92
CA THR A 452 -3.79 29.55 -11.92
C THR A 452 -5.01 28.88 -12.55
N THR A 453 -5.51 27.80 -11.96
CA THR A 453 -6.65 27.06 -12.51
C THR A 453 -7.81 27.12 -11.53
N ILE A 454 -8.99 27.52 -12.00
CA ILE A 454 -10.24 27.35 -11.25
C ILE A 454 -10.69 25.91 -11.45
N MET A 455 -10.87 25.19 -10.36
CA MET A 455 -11.38 23.83 -10.33
C MET A 455 -12.75 23.79 -9.65
N LEU A 456 -13.65 22.97 -10.19
CA LEU A 456 -14.86 22.55 -9.52
C LEU A 456 -14.57 21.26 -8.78
N GLU A 457 -14.76 21.26 -7.48
CA GLU A 457 -14.77 20.07 -6.66
C GLU A 457 -16.20 19.67 -6.34
N ILE A 458 -16.54 18.41 -6.59
CA ILE A 458 -17.80 17.82 -6.14
C ILE A 458 -17.51 16.63 -5.22
N THR A 459 -18.17 16.59 -4.08
CA THR A 459 -17.96 15.59 -3.03
C THR A 459 -19.28 15.02 -2.56
N SER A 460 -19.34 13.72 -2.34
CA SER A 460 -20.46 13.07 -1.68
C SER A 460 -19.97 11.85 -0.90
N GLY A 461 -20.18 11.88 0.42
CA GLY A 461 -19.59 10.91 1.35
C GLY A 461 -18.07 10.84 1.21
N GLY A 462 -17.53 9.63 0.96
CA GLY A 462 -16.10 9.40 0.72
C GLY A 462 -15.64 9.55 -0.74
N SER A 463 -16.50 9.97 -1.67
CA SER A 463 -16.15 10.16 -3.09
C SER A 463 -15.96 11.63 -3.43
N ARG A 464 -14.83 11.96 -4.09
CA ARG A 464 -14.46 13.32 -4.53
C ARG A 464 -14.06 13.35 -5.99
N ALA A 465 -14.55 14.30 -6.78
CA ALA A 465 -14.06 14.57 -8.14
C ALA A 465 -13.66 16.04 -8.29
N THR A 466 -12.45 16.29 -8.80
CA THR A 466 -11.91 17.62 -9.05
C THR A 466 -11.77 17.85 -10.55
N ILE A 467 -12.45 18.87 -11.07
CA ILE A 467 -12.66 19.08 -12.50
C ILE A 467 -12.15 20.48 -12.87
N PRO A 468 -11.15 20.62 -13.75
CA PRO A 468 -10.68 21.94 -14.16
C PRO A 468 -11.75 22.64 -15.00
N VAL A 469 -12.08 23.88 -14.63
CA VAL A 469 -13.08 24.72 -15.31
C VAL A 469 -12.40 25.64 -16.31
N THR A 470 -11.42 26.41 -15.85
CA THR A 470 -10.67 27.36 -16.68
C THR A 470 -9.29 27.63 -16.08
N SER A 471 -8.30 27.91 -16.92
CA SER A 471 -6.92 28.22 -16.53
C SER A 471 -6.54 29.63 -16.96
N PHE A 472 -5.81 30.31 -16.10
CA PHE A 472 -5.31 31.67 -16.29
C PHE A 472 -3.78 31.69 -16.28
N PRO A 473 -3.15 32.52 -17.13
CA PRO A 473 -1.69 32.59 -17.23
C PRO A 473 -1.01 33.37 -16.08
N LEU A 474 -1.78 34.12 -15.28
CA LEU A 474 -1.25 34.97 -14.20
C LEU A 474 -1.58 34.40 -12.81
N CYS A 475 -0.81 34.83 -11.80
CA CYS A 475 -1.04 34.48 -10.40
C CYS A 475 -2.43 34.92 -9.90
N PRO A 476 -3.01 34.27 -8.86
CA PRO A 476 -4.34 34.59 -8.35
C PRO A 476 -4.50 36.03 -7.91
N SER A 477 -3.42 36.67 -7.43
CA SER A 477 -3.40 38.07 -7.00
C SER A 477 -3.81 39.06 -8.09
N TYR A 478 -3.62 38.71 -9.37
CA TYR A 478 -3.99 39.53 -10.53
C TYR A 478 -5.44 39.37 -10.97
N TRP A 479 -6.18 38.46 -10.35
CA TRP A 479 -7.58 38.20 -10.65
C TRP A 479 -8.44 38.64 -9.46
N ASP A 480 -9.50 39.38 -9.75
CA ASP A 480 -10.56 39.67 -8.82
C ASP A 480 -11.68 38.66 -9.08
N ILE A 481 -11.76 37.66 -8.20
CA ILE A 481 -12.73 36.56 -8.29
C ILE A 481 -13.79 36.86 -7.24
N GLN A 482 -15.02 37.10 -7.69
CA GLN A 482 -16.10 37.47 -6.78
C GLN A 482 -16.34 36.33 -5.76
N PRO A 483 -16.32 36.60 -4.45
CA PRO A 483 -16.34 35.55 -3.42
C PRO A 483 -17.72 34.90 -3.23
N GLN A 484 -18.79 35.52 -3.72
CA GLN A 484 -20.18 35.08 -3.50
C GLN A 484 -20.75 34.34 -4.71
N VAL A 485 -20.16 33.20 -5.05
CA VAL A 485 -20.64 32.36 -6.16
C VAL A 485 -21.38 31.16 -5.61
N THR A 486 -22.71 31.23 -5.58
CA THR A 486 -23.54 30.09 -5.19
C THR A 486 -23.69 29.13 -6.37
N ILE A 487 -23.26 27.89 -6.20
CA ILE A 487 -23.50 26.81 -7.17
C ILE A 487 -24.93 26.33 -6.97
N GLN A 488 -25.80 26.59 -7.95
CA GLN A 488 -27.21 26.21 -7.89
C GLN A 488 -27.41 24.74 -8.29
N ASN A 489 -26.74 24.31 -9.36
CA ASN A 489 -26.89 22.97 -9.89
C ASN A 489 -25.66 22.52 -10.67
N VAL A 490 -25.38 21.22 -10.62
CA VAL A 490 -24.36 20.56 -11.46
C VAL A 490 -25.05 19.44 -12.23
N GLN A 491 -25.08 19.56 -13.56
CA GLN A 491 -25.71 18.60 -14.45
C GLN A 491 -24.70 17.98 -15.40
N ILE A 492 -24.98 16.75 -15.82
CA ILE A 492 -24.22 16.08 -16.86
C ILE A 492 -24.93 16.27 -18.18
N CYS A 493 -24.25 16.82 -19.17
CA CYS A 493 -24.81 16.88 -20.52
C CYS A 493 -24.74 15.49 -21.15
N ASN A 494 -25.78 15.13 -21.93
CA ASN A 494 -25.93 13.80 -22.51
C ASN A 494 -24.69 13.33 -23.29
N PHE A 495 -24.38 12.04 -23.12
CA PHE A 495 -23.36 11.25 -23.81
C PHE A 495 -23.51 11.42 -25.34
N PRO A 496 -22.42 11.51 -26.14
CA PRO A 496 -21.09 10.92 -25.91
C PRO A 496 -19.97 11.86 -25.46
N PHE A 497 -20.19 13.17 -25.33
CA PHE A 497 -19.09 14.14 -25.33
C PHE A 497 -18.47 14.50 -23.98
N GLY A 498 -18.80 13.80 -22.89
CA GLY A 498 -18.15 13.98 -21.59
C GLY A 498 -18.20 15.42 -21.06
N LYS A 499 -19.34 16.11 -21.23
CA LYS A 499 -19.49 17.51 -20.81
C LYS A 499 -20.22 17.60 -19.46
N LEU A 500 -19.81 18.58 -18.65
CA LEU A 500 -20.46 18.94 -17.40
C LEU A 500 -20.99 20.37 -17.53
N SER A 501 -22.21 20.61 -17.06
CA SER A 501 -22.84 21.91 -16.97
C SER A 501 -22.99 22.31 -15.51
N VAL A 502 -22.66 23.56 -15.18
CA VAL A 502 -22.77 24.12 -13.83
C VAL A 502 -23.53 25.43 -13.89
N GLU A 503 -24.56 25.54 -13.06
CA GLU A 503 -25.38 26.73 -12.90
C GLU A 503 -24.82 27.56 -11.73
N TRP A 504 -24.13 28.65 -12.06
CA TRP A 504 -23.53 29.60 -11.11
C TRP A 504 -23.75 31.05 -11.56
N PRO A 505 -24.98 31.57 -11.50
CA PRO A 505 -25.33 32.84 -12.11
C PRO A 505 -24.44 33.97 -11.59
N GLY A 506 -23.90 34.76 -12.51
CA GLY A 506 -23.04 35.90 -12.18
C GLY A 506 -21.57 35.57 -11.92
N PHE A 507 -21.11 34.32 -12.11
CA PHE A 507 -19.69 34.00 -11.92
C PHE A 507 -18.78 34.70 -12.95
N LYS A 508 -18.13 35.79 -12.51
CA LYS A 508 -17.21 36.60 -13.31
C LYS A 508 -15.84 36.64 -12.64
N VAL A 509 -14.80 36.59 -13.47
CA VAL A 509 -13.41 36.75 -13.04
C VAL A 509 -12.86 37.99 -13.74
N ILE A 510 -12.45 39.01 -12.99
CA ILE A 510 -11.98 40.28 -13.55
C ILE A 510 -10.46 40.31 -13.46
N ASN A 511 -9.78 40.58 -14.59
CA ASN A 511 -8.35 40.85 -14.56
C ASN A 511 -8.11 42.23 -13.92
N LYS A 512 -7.38 42.30 -12.80
CA LYS A 512 -7.16 43.55 -12.08
C LYS A 512 -6.38 44.60 -12.89
N LEU A 513 -5.50 44.14 -13.79
CA LEU A 513 -4.66 44.99 -14.64
C LEU A 513 -5.43 45.53 -15.84
N THR A 514 -6.10 44.65 -16.59
CA THR A 514 -6.77 45.05 -17.86
C THR A 514 -8.21 45.49 -17.66
N LYS A 515 -8.79 45.29 -16.46
CA LYS A 515 -10.21 45.48 -16.15
C LYS A 515 -11.17 44.66 -17.02
N GLN A 516 -10.65 43.71 -17.80
CA GLN A 516 -11.48 42.84 -18.62
C GLN A 516 -12.14 41.77 -17.74
N SER A 517 -13.46 41.65 -17.86
CA SER A 517 -14.23 40.58 -17.20
C SER A 517 -14.27 39.35 -18.09
N LEU A 518 -13.82 38.21 -17.56
CA LEU A 518 -13.96 36.91 -18.19
C LEU A 518 -15.18 36.20 -17.60
N ILE A 519 -16.17 35.91 -18.45
CA ILE A 519 -17.34 35.12 -18.08
C ILE A 519 -16.93 33.65 -18.06
N VAL A 520 -17.06 32.99 -16.91
CA VAL A 520 -16.71 31.58 -16.77
C VAL A 520 -17.78 30.73 -17.46
N LYS A 521 -17.36 29.88 -18.39
CA LYS A 521 -18.27 29.00 -19.13
C LYS A 521 -19.02 28.08 -18.17
N THR A 522 -20.33 28.01 -18.29
CA THR A 522 -21.17 27.08 -17.53
C THR A 522 -21.02 25.64 -18.01
N CYS A 523 -20.65 25.41 -19.28
CA CYS A 523 -20.43 24.09 -19.85
C CYS A 523 -18.98 23.88 -20.29
N PHE A 524 -18.34 22.81 -19.81
CA PHE A 524 -16.95 22.47 -20.14
C PHE A 524 -16.74 20.96 -20.32
N LYS A 525 -15.71 20.61 -21.11
CA LYS A 525 -15.33 19.22 -21.39
C LYS A 525 -14.60 18.64 -20.18
N VAL A 526 -14.97 17.43 -19.80
CA VAL A 526 -14.39 16.68 -18.68
C VAL A 526 -13.75 15.40 -19.21
N GLY A 527 -12.58 15.05 -18.67
CA GLY A 527 -11.94 13.77 -19.00
C GLY A 527 -12.83 12.59 -18.61
N LEU A 528 -12.79 11.50 -19.39
CA LEU A 528 -13.68 10.35 -19.26
C LEU A 528 -13.76 9.78 -17.83
N PHE A 529 -12.62 9.66 -17.14
CA PHE A 529 -12.57 9.20 -15.74
C PHE A 529 -13.29 10.13 -14.77
N ASN A 530 -13.03 11.44 -14.89
CA ASN A 530 -13.69 12.46 -14.06
C ASN A 530 -15.18 12.54 -14.38
N TYR A 531 -15.58 12.31 -15.63
CA TYR A 531 -16.98 12.25 -16.05
C TYR A 531 -17.73 11.12 -15.35
N PHE A 532 -17.21 9.89 -15.37
CA PHE A 532 -17.85 8.75 -14.69
C PHE A 532 -17.89 8.95 -13.17
N LYS A 533 -16.81 9.50 -12.59
CA LYS A 533 -16.75 9.81 -11.16
C LYS A 533 -17.77 10.88 -10.76
N ALA A 534 -17.87 11.95 -11.55
CA ALA A 534 -18.86 13.00 -11.38
C ALA A 534 -20.29 12.46 -11.50
N ARG A 535 -20.56 11.60 -12.48
CA ARG A 535 -21.87 10.94 -12.66
C ARG A 535 -22.30 10.15 -11.44
N ARG A 536 -21.38 9.40 -10.85
CA ARG A 536 -21.67 8.66 -9.62
C ARG A 536 -21.96 9.60 -8.45
N ILE A 537 -21.23 10.71 -8.33
CA ILE A 537 -21.38 11.69 -7.24
C ILE A 537 -22.67 12.49 -7.37
N ILE A 538 -23.05 12.93 -8.58
CA ILE A 538 -24.22 13.79 -8.82
C ILE A 538 -25.54 13.02 -8.62
N ASN A 539 -25.55 11.69 -8.78
CA ASN A 539 -26.71 10.84 -8.56
C ASN A 539 -27.07 10.61 -7.07
N GLN A 540 -26.36 11.27 -6.15
CA GLN A 540 -26.57 11.19 -4.70
C GLN A 540 -26.40 12.60 -4.11
N PRO A 541 -26.84 12.89 -2.87
CA PRO A 541 -26.64 14.20 -2.25
C PRO A 541 -25.15 14.58 -2.26
N TYR A 542 -24.81 15.73 -2.84
CA TYR A 542 -23.42 16.18 -3.01
C TYR A 542 -23.23 17.62 -2.53
N CYS A 543 -21.99 17.94 -2.18
CA CYS A 543 -21.51 19.31 -1.99
C CYS A 543 -20.62 19.68 -3.19
N ALA A 544 -20.65 20.94 -3.58
CA ALA A 544 -19.82 21.47 -4.65
C ALA A 544 -19.06 22.69 -4.17
N TYR A 545 -17.77 22.77 -4.49
CA TYR A 545 -16.86 23.84 -4.09
C TYR A 545 -16.10 24.35 -5.31
N ILE A 546 -15.85 25.65 -5.35
CA ILE A 546 -14.92 26.24 -6.32
C ILE A 546 -13.57 26.39 -5.62
N LEU A 547 -12.54 25.79 -6.21
CA LEU A 547 -11.16 25.86 -5.74
C LEU A 547 -10.32 26.68 -6.72
N ILE A 548 -9.41 27.48 -6.19
CA ILE A 548 -8.32 28.08 -6.96
C ILE A 548 -7.07 27.25 -6.71
N VAL A 549 -6.53 26.67 -7.79
CA VAL A 549 -5.27 25.93 -7.74
C VAL A 549 -4.18 26.78 -8.36
N HIS A 550 -3.15 27.11 -7.59
CA HIS A 550 -1.97 27.81 -8.06
C HIS A 550 -0.72 27.07 -7.55
N GLN A 551 0.18 26.70 -8.47
CA GLN A 551 1.41 25.96 -8.14
C GLN A 551 1.16 24.68 -7.31
N GLY A 552 0.04 23.98 -7.58
CA GLY A 552 -0.35 22.77 -6.86
C GLY A 552 -1.03 22.99 -5.51
N LEU A 553 -1.10 24.23 -5.02
CA LEU A 553 -1.84 24.58 -3.80
C LEU A 553 -3.28 24.92 -4.15
N ALA A 554 -4.23 24.19 -3.58
CA ALA A 554 -5.66 24.39 -3.77
C ALA A 554 -6.24 25.18 -2.59
N THR A 555 -6.88 26.31 -2.87
CA THR A 555 -7.54 27.16 -1.86
C THR A 555 -9.03 27.27 -2.20
N PRO A 556 -9.95 26.97 -1.27
CA PRO A 556 -11.38 27.18 -1.51
C PRO A 556 -11.70 28.67 -1.63
N LEU A 557 -12.59 29.03 -2.56
CA LEU A 557 -13.03 30.41 -2.75
C LEU A 557 -14.02 30.89 -1.68
N GLN A 558 -14.68 29.97 -0.98
CA GLN A 558 -15.68 30.24 0.05
C GLN A 558 -15.19 29.69 1.39
N GLU A 559 -14.60 30.55 2.22
CA GLU A 559 -14.11 30.16 3.54
C GLU A 559 -15.21 30.26 4.63
N ASN A 560 -16.30 31.00 4.37
CA ASN A 560 -17.24 31.44 5.43
C ASN A 560 -18.74 31.25 5.14
N GLN A 561 -19.15 30.46 4.14
CA GLN A 561 -20.57 30.18 3.89
C GLN A 561 -20.84 28.68 4.02
N GLU A 562 -21.86 28.33 4.81
CA GLU A 562 -22.35 26.95 4.90
C GLU A 562 -22.68 26.44 3.49
N PRO A 563 -22.27 25.20 3.14
CA PRO A 563 -22.46 24.66 1.81
C PRO A 563 -23.95 24.64 1.47
N SER A 564 -24.33 25.32 0.39
CA SER A 564 -25.69 25.27 -0.13
C SER A 564 -25.98 23.84 -0.60
N ILE A 565 -26.80 23.11 0.15
CA ILE A 565 -27.30 21.79 -0.25
C ILE A 565 -28.23 22.04 -1.45
N PRO A 566 -27.89 21.60 -2.67
CA PRO A 566 -28.79 21.75 -3.81
C PRO A 566 -30.08 20.98 -3.52
N LYS A 567 -31.23 21.66 -3.62
CA LYS A 567 -32.55 21.03 -3.48
C LYS A 567 -32.67 19.96 -4.57
N ILE A 568 -32.74 18.70 -4.18
CA ILE A 568 -32.97 17.59 -5.11
C ILE A 568 -34.42 17.66 -5.57
N THR A 569 -34.68 18.36 -6.68
CA THR A 569 -36.04 18.52 -7.23
C THR A 569 -36.57 17.22 -7.87
N GLN A 570 -35.71 16.25 -8.20
CA GLN A 570 -36.12 15.01 -8.88
C GLN A 570 -36.63 13.88 -7.97
N TYR A 571 -36.42 13.94 -6.64
CA TYR A 571 -36.86 12.85 -5.75
C TYR A 571 -38.32 13.00 -5.29
N HIS A 572 -38.81 14.24 -5.17
CA HIS A 572 -40.20 14.49 -4.77
C HIS A 572 -41.22 14.12 -5.85
N GLU A 573 -40.85 14.19 -7.14
CA GLU A 573 -41.73 13.77 -8.24
C GLU A 573 -41.82 12.24 -8.36
N PHE A 574 -40.82 11.50 -7.85
CA PHE A 574 -40.84 10.03 -7.83
C PHE A 574 -41.64 9.48 -6.64
N GLN A 575 -41.58 10.12 -5.46
CA GLN A 575 -42.40 9.70 -4.32
C GLN A 575 -43.90 10.03 -4.49
N ASN A 576 -44.24 11.18 -5.07
CA ASN A 576 -45.65 11.54 -5.30
C ASN A 576 -46.33 10.66 -6.37
N ASN A 577 -45.58 10.05 -7.28
CA ASN A 577 -46.11 9.13 -8.28
C ASN A 577 -46.21 7.66 -7.79
N LEU A 578 -45.55 7.31 -6.68
CA LEU A 578 -45.57 5.94 -6.16
C LEU A 578 -46.60 5.73 -5.04
N TYR A 579 -47.03 6.78 -4.33
CA TYR A 579 -48.04 6.67 -3.26
C TYR A 579 -48.91 7.93 -3.16
N PRO A 580 -49.93 8.11 -4.02
CA PRO A 580 -50.77 9.31 -4.00
C PRO A 580 -51.75 9.39 -2.81
N ASN A 581 -51.91 8.33 -2.01
CA ASN A 581 -52.99 8.21 -1.01
C ASN A 581 -52.50 7.79 0.38
N LEU A 582 -51.59 8.54 1.00
CA LEU A 582 -51.35 8.44 2.44
C LEU A 582 -51.53 9.81 3.07
N GLU A 583 -52.77 10.09 3.51
CA GLU A 583 -53.05 11.15 4.46
C GLU A 583 -52.41 10.83 5.83
N PRO A 584 -51.99 11.85 6.60
CA PRO A 584 -51.33 11.64 7.87
C PRO A 584 -52.38 11.50 8.99
N TYR A 585 -52.31 10.40 9.74
CA TYR A 585 -52.71 10.44 11.14
C TYR A 585 -51.51 10.87 11.98
N LEU A 586 -51.80 11.86 12.84
CA LEU A 586 -50.93 12.57 13.80
C LEU A 586 -49.89 11.72 14.53
#